data_AF-A0A552D6F9-F1
#
_entry.id   AF-A0A552D6F9-F1
#
_cell.length_a   1.000
_cell.length_b   1.000
_cell.length_c   1.000
_cell.angle_alpha   90.00
_cell.angle_beta   90.00
_cell.angle_gamma   90.00
#
_symmetry.space_group_name_H-M   'P 1'
#
loop_
_entity.id
_entity.type
_entity.pdbx_description
1 polymer ?
#
loop_
_entity_poly.entity_id
_entity_poly.type
_entity_poly.pdbx_seq_one_letter_code
_entity_poly.pdbx_strand_id
1 'polypeptide(L)'
;MTIQDPRILINLLNDLIEELRYWKITARDTLDQMSWHQRQSEEKVSQALYHASIIQDQAKNDQKLVDQANDEVAQLLSNCHQVLEKAQQNLAEAQNTQNQAQSTLNHWQTQLSLALAWLERAEDRLQRAINERQQAEFTLRSAESELQSAQSALTSCQNSGYTDKDGRYHAPNCSGQQAKVSQAQNAVQAAIQRLNKAIEEEKAAREEVARAQARVNCCRNAIGYAQTAVYQANITLNYAHNALSFAERSLENADAARREVDRAQLEASNEQEMADLMSLAVNNARNFTEEARNDFKGAEKQGNSAQCLEIGVTREIEYRVESLIEFNRPFQF
;
A
#
# COMPACT_ATOMS: atom_id res chain seq x y z
N MET A 1 -67.52 75.53 53.65
CA MET A 1 -66.09 75.77 53.46
C MET A 1 -65.86 75.98 51.98
N THR A 2 -65.74 77.24 51.58
CA THR A 2 -65.53 77.62 50.18
C THR A 2 -64.04 77.53 49.85
N ILE A 3 -63.70 77.29 48.58
CA ILE A 3 -62.33 77.29 48.00
C ILE A 3 -61.58 78.62 48.22
N GLN A 4 -62.19 79.58 48.92
CA GLN A 4 -61.67 80.91 49.24
C GLN A 4 -60.96 81.00 50.60
N ASP A 5 -60.83 79.91 51.38
CA ASP A 5 -60.01 79.90 52.61
C ASP A 5 -58.52 79.76 52.25
N PRO A 6 -57.67 80.78 52.54
CA PRO A 6 -56.24 80.75 52.24
C PRO A 6 -55.50 79.54 52.84
N ARG A 7 -55.99 78.98 53.96
CA ARG A 7 -55.36 77.82 54.63
C ARG A 7 -55.50 76.53 53.82
N ILE A 8 -56.62 76.36 53.12
CA ILE A 8 -56.86 75.19 52.27
C ILE A 8 -55.96 75.26 51.03
N LEU A 9 -55.82 76.45 50.44
CA LEU A 9 -54.93 76.68 49.30
C LEU A 9 -53.45 76.48 49.66
N ILE A 10 -53.00 76.95 50.83
CA ILE A 10 -51.64 76.72 51.31
C ILE A 10 -51.33 75.22 51.44
N ASN A 11 -52.25 74.42 52.01
CA ASN A 11 -52.04 72.98 52.14
C ASN A 11 -51.98 72.27 50.78
N LEU A 12 -52.90 72.58 49.86
CA LEU A 12 -52.90 72.00 48.51
C LEU A 12 -51.64 72.35 47.71
N LEU A 13 -51.12 73.56 47.87
CA LEU A 13 -49.88 74.01 47.22
C LEU A 13 -48.64 73.34 47.83
N ASN A 14 -48.63 73.11 49.15
CA ASN A 14 -47.56 72.36 49.80
C ASN A 14 -47.58 70.87 49.42
N ASP A 15 -48.76 70.25 49.33
CA ASP A 15 -48.91 68.86 48.86
C ASP A 15 -48.41 68.73 47.41
N LEU A 16 -48.71 69.71 46.55
CA LEU A 16 -48.20 69.77 45.18
C LEU A 16 -46.68 69.90 45.12
N ILE A 17 -46.05 70.68 46.01
CA ILE A 17 -44.59 70.77 46.13
C ILE A 17 -43.98 69.41 46.51
N GLU A 18 -44.58 68.70 47.47
CA GLU A 18 -44.11 67.38 47.89
C GLU A 18 -44.28 66.32 46.79
N GLU A 19 -45.39 66.34 46.04
CA GLU A 19 -45.56 65.45 44.88
C GLU A 19 -44.54 65.75 43.77
N LEU A 20 -44.26 67.03 43.49
CA LEU A 20 -43.22 67.43 42.51
C LEU A 20 -41.82 66.96 42.94
N ARG A 21 -41.51 67.04 44.23
CA ARG A 21 -40.25 66.53 44.80
C ARG A 21 -40.15 65.01 44.68
N TYR A 22 -41.22 64.28 44.98
CA TYR A 22 -41.27 62.83 44.82
C TYR A 22 -41.05 62.44 43.35
N TRP A 23 -41.78 63.06 42.42
CA TRP A 23 -41.62 62.84 40.98
C TRP A 23 -40.19 63.07 40.50
N LYS A 24 -39.55 64.15 40.96
CA LYS A 24 -38.16 64.47 40.63
C LYS A 24 -37.19 63.38 41.09
N ILE A 25 -37.34 62.89 42.32
CA ILE A 25 -36.50 61.81 42.85
C ILE A 25 -36.69 60.55 42.03
N THR A 26 -37.94 60.13 41.79
CA THR A 26 -38.25 58.93 41.00
C THR A 26 -37.74 59.04 39.55
N ALA A 27 -37.91 60.20 38.90
CA ALA A 27 -37.43 60.42 37.54
C ALA A 27 -35.90 60.35 37.45
N ARG A 28 -35.19 60.93 38.45
CA ARG A 28 -33.73 60.88 38.54
C ARG A 28 -33.23 59.45 38.77
N ASP A 29 -33.81 58.74 39.73
CA ASP A 29 -33.44 57.34 40.01
C ASP A 29 -33.67 56.45 38.79
N THR A 30 -34.77 56.68 38.05
CA THR A 30 -35.07 55.95 36.81
C THR A 30 -34.02 56.24 35.73
N LEU A 31 -33.63 57.51 35.53
CA LEU A 31 -32.57 57.88 34.58
C LEU A 31 -31.20 57.31 34.97
N ASP A 32 -30.88 57.28 36.27
CA ASP A 32 -29.63 56.69 36.77
C ASP A 32 -29.61 55.16 36.54
N GLN A 33 -30.74 54.48 36.78
CA GLN A 33 -30.89 53.05 36.46
C GLN A 33 -30.78 52.79 34.94
N MET A 34 -31.46 53.60 34.11
CA MET A 34 -31.36 53.50 32.65
C MET A 34 -29.91 53.69 32.16
N SER A 35 -29.21 54.69 32.69
CA SER A 35 -27.79 54.95 32.39
C SER A 35 -26.90 53.75 32.75
N TRP A 36 -27.13 53.16 33.92
CA TRP A 36 -26.42 51.96 34.35
C TRP A 36 -26.67 50.77 33.43
N HIS A 37 -27.95 50.47 33.13
CA HIS A 37 -28.34 49.39 32.24
C HIS A 37 -27.80 49.59 30.81
N GLN A 38 -27.82 50.82 30.30
CA GLN A 38 -27.27 51.17 28.99
C GLN A 38 -25.77 50.84 28.93
N ARG A 39 -24.98 51.27 29.93
CA ARG A 39 -23.54 50.97 29.98
C ARG A 39 -23.28 49.47 30.04
N GLN A 40 -24.04 48.74 30.85
CA GLN A 40 -23.91 47.29 30.95
C GLN A 40 -24.25 46.59 29.62
N SER A 41 -25.30 47.04 28.93
CA SER A 41 -25.66 46.48 27.62
C SER A 41 -24.58 46.75 26.56
N GLU A 42 -24.03 47.97 26.50
CA GLU A 42 -22.94 48.32 25.57
C GLU A 42 -21.68 47.48 25.82
N GLU A 43 -21.32 47.27 27.09
CA GLU A 43 -20.18 46.43 27.46
C GLU A 43 -20.40 44.97 27.03
N LYS A 44 -21.59 44.42 27.32
CA LYS A 44 -21.93 43.03 26.98
C LYS A 44 -22.00 42.80 25.47
N VAL A 45 -22.57 43.74 24.72
CA VAL A 45 -22.55 43.68 23.25
C VAL A 45 -21.13 43.77 22.71
N SER A 46 -20.29 44.64 23.26
CA SER A 46 -18.89 44.77 22.83
C SER A 46 -18.10 43.47 23.08
N GLN A 47 -18.29 42.84 24.24
CA GLN A 47 -17.72 41.53 24.56
C GLN A 47 -18.24 40.44 23.60
N ALA A 48 -19.56 40.42 23.36
CA ALA A 48 -20.18 39.46 22.46
C ALA A 48 -19.70 39.62 21.01
N LEU A 49 -19.50 40.84 20.52
CA LEU A 49 -18.94 41.12 19.19
C LEU A 49 -17.53 40.56 19.05
N TYR A 50 -16.69 40.79 20.05
CA TYR A 50 -15.33 40.25 20.07
C TYR A 50 -15.33 38.72 20.06
N HIS A 51 -16.15 38.08 20.88
CA HIS A 51 -16.27 36.63 20.90
C HIS A 51 -16.83 36.07 19.57
N ALA A 52 -17.84 36.72 18.98
CA ALA A 52 -18.39 36.32 17.70
C ALA A 52 -17.32 36.39 16.58
N SER A 53 -16.50 37.44 16.56
CA SER A 53 -15.40 37.53 15.58
C SER A 53 -14.36 36.42 15.74
N ILE A 54 -14.01 36.07 16.98
CA ILE A 54 -13.06 34.97 17.24
C ILE A 54 -13.64 33.64 16.73
N ILE A 55 -14.90 33.35 17.07
CA ILE A 55 -15.56 32.11 16.66
C ILE A 55 -15.68 32.04 15.14
N GLN A 56 -16.00 33.16 14.47
CA GLN A 56 -16.09 33.19 13.02
C GLN A 56 -14.73 32.99 12.34
N ASP A 57 -13.66 33.55 12.89
CA ASP A 57 -12.30 33.31 12.39
C ASP A 57 -11.85 31.87 12.64
N GLN A 58 -12.21 31.30 13.78
CA GLN A 58 -11.93 29.91 14.12
C GLN A 58 -12.66 28.94 13.15
N ALA A 59 -13.97 29.11 12.96
CA ALA A 59 -14.77 28.30 12.04
C ALA A 59 -14.21 28.32 10.61
N LYS A 60 -13.78 29.49 10.12
CA LYS A 60 -13.14 29.62 8.81
C LYS A 60 -11.79 28.91 8.72
N ASN A 61 -11.02 28.93 9.79
CA ASN A 61 -9.73 28.24 9.83
C ASN A 61 -9.93 26.72 9.90
N ASP A 62 -10.88 26.26 10.71
CA ASP A 62 -11.22 24.84 10.84
C ASP A 62 -11.77 24.29 9.52
N GLN A 63 -12.62 25.03 8.81
CA GLN A 63 -13.06 24.66 7.46
C GLN A 63 -11.90 24.49 6.48
N LYS A 64 -10.92 25.41 6.47
CA LYS A 64 -9.73 25.29 5.60
C LYS A 64 -8.89 24.06 5.96
N LEU A 65 -8.74 23.75 7.24
CA LEU A 65 -7.99 22.56 7.68
C LEU A 65 -8.69 21.28 7.24
N VAL A 66 -10.02 21.23 7.30
CA VAL A 66 -10.79 20.09 6.80
C VAL A 66 -10.70 19.96 5.28
N ASP A 67 -10.78 21.08 4.54
CA ASP A 67 -10.63 21.07 3.08
C ASP A 67 -9.24 20.50 2.69
N GLN A 68 -8.19 20.94 3.38
CA GLN A 68 -6.83 20.40 3.17
C GLN A 68 -6.76 18.89 3.49
N ALA A 69 -7.33 18.46 4.61
CA ALA A 69 -7.36 17.04 4.97
C ALA A 69 -8.11 16.19 3.94
N ASN A 70 -9.18 16.74 3.33
CA ASN A 70 -9.93 16.07 2.28
C ASN A 70 -9.11 15.89 1.00
N ASP A 71 -8.35 16.90 0.60
CA ASP A 71 -7.43 16.81 -0.54
C ASP A 71 -6.32 15.79 -0.27
N GLU A 72 -5.73 15.79 0.93
CA GLU A 72 -4.70 14.84 1.33
C GLU A 72 -5.21 13.39 1.33
N VAL A 73 -6.41 13.15 1.85
CA VAL A 73 -7.04 11.82 1.83
C VAL A 73 -7.41 11.38 0.42
N ALA A 74 -7.91 12.29 -0.43
CA ALA A 74 -8.19 11.97 -1.83
C ALA A 74 -6.92 11.53 -2.57
N GLN A 75 -5.80 12.23 -2.34
CA GLN A 75 -4.50 11.83 -2.89
C GLN A 75 -4.03 10.48 -2.33
N LEU A 76 -4.20 10.25 -1.02
CA LEU A 76 -3.85 8.99 -0.38
C LEU A 76 -4.63 7.81 -0.98
N LEU A 77 -5.95 7.96 -1.14
CA LEU A 77 -6.81 6.94 -1.76
C LEU A 77 -6.36 6.62 -3.19
N SER A 78 -6.11 7.65 -4.00
CA SER A 78 -5.59 7.47 -5.36
C SER A 78 -4.26 6.68 -5.35
N ASN A 79 -3.34 7.02 -4.45
CA ASN A 79 -2.07 6.31 -4.30
C ASN A 79 -2.28 4.85 -3.86
N CYS A 80 -3.19 4.60 -2.91
CA CYS A 80 -3.52 3.25 -2.44
C CYS A 80 -4.10 2.38 -3.56
N HIS A 81 -4.98 2.92 -4.40
CA HIS A 81 -5.53 2.21 -5.56
C HIS A 81 -4.43 1.82 -6.55
N GLN A 82 -3.51 2.74 -6.86
CA GLN A 82 -2.37 2.45 -7.76
C GLN A 82 -1.43 1.39 -7.18
N VAL A 83 -1.17 1.44 -5.86
CA VAL A 83 -0.34 0.43 -5.19
C VAL A 83 -1.02 -0.93 -5.19
N LEU A 84 -2.33 -0.98 -4.96
CA LEU A 84 -3.12 -2.21 -5.01
C LEU A 84 -3.06 -2.85 -6.40
N GLU A 85 -3.27 -2.06 -7.45
CA GLU A 85 -3.18 -2.54 -8.83
C GLU A 85 -1.79 -3.11 -9.13
N LYS A 86 -0.72 -2.39 -8.76
CA LYS A 86 0.66 -2.87 -8.92
C LYS A 86 0.93 -4.14 -8.12
N ALA A 87 0.40 -4.27 -6.90
CA ALA A 87 0.56 -5.46 -6.10
C ALA A 87 -0.12 -6.68 -6.73
N GLN A 88 -1.30 -6.50 -7.33
CA GLN A 88 -2.00 -7.55 -8.08
C GLN A 88 -1.21 -7.97 -9.34
N GLN A 89 -0.67 -6.99 -10.09
CA GLN A 89 0.19 -7.26 -11.25
C GLN A 89 1.44 -8.06 -10.84
N ASN A 90 2.15 -7.61 -9.80
CA ASN A 90 3.33 -8.30 -9.27
C ASN A 90 3.01 -9.73 -8.80
N LEU A 91 1.83 -9.95 -8.21
CA LEU A 91 1.39 -11.29 -7.81
C LEU A 91 1.20 -12.20 -9.03
N ALA A 92 0.54 -11.70 -10.08
CA ALA A 92 0.35 -12.45 -11.32
C ALA A 92 1.70 -12.78 -12.00
N GLU A 93 2.63 -11.83 -12.03
CA GLU A 93 3.99 -12.04 -12.56
C GLU A 93 4.78 -13.07 -11.74
N ALA A 94 4.68 -13.02 -10.41
CA ALA A 94 5.32 -13.99 -9.52
C ALA A 94 4.76 -15.39 -9.72
N GLN A 95 3.43 -15.54 -9.86
CA GLN A 95 2.79 -16.82 -10.18
C GLN A 95 3.23 -17.37 -11.54
N ASN A 96 3.31 -16.51 -12.56
CA ASN A 96 3.82 -16.92 -13.87
C ASN A 96 5.29 -17.39 -13.78
N THR A 97 6.13 -16.66 -13.05
CA THR A 97 7.54 -17.01 -12.84
C THR A 97 7.68 -18.35 -12.11
N GLN A 98 6.86 -18.61 -11.10
CA GLN A 98 6.81 -19.89 -10.39
C GLN A 98 6.44 -21.03 -11.35
N ASN A 99 5.39 -20.84 -12.16
CA ASN A 99 4.96 -21.83 -13.15
C ASN A 99 6.05 -22.14 -14.18
N GLN A 100 6.76 -21.11 -14.66
CA GLN A 100 7.87 -21.26 -15.59
C GLN A 100 9.06 -22.01 -14.96
N ALA A 101 9.41 -21.68 -13.71
CA ALA A 101 10.47 -22.38 -12.98
C ALA A 101 10.11 -23.86 -12.77
N GLN A 102 8.86 -24.16 -12.42
CA GLN A 102 8.39 -25.54 -12.24
C GLN A 102 8.38 -26.31 -13.57
N SER A 103 7.92 -25.69 -14.65
CA SER A 103 7.97 -26.26 -16.00
C SER A 103 9.42 -26.59 -16.42
N THR A 104 10.35 -25.67 -16.14
CA THR A 104 11.78 -25.87 -16.42
C THR A 104 12.35 -27.04 -15.62
N LEU A 105 12.01 -27.16 -14.34
CA LEU A 105 12.42 -28.28 -13.51
C LEU A 105 11.89 -29.62 -14.08
N ASN A 106 10.60 -29.67 -14.41
CA ASN A 106 9.97 -30.87 -14.99
C ASN A 106 10.61 -31.25 -16.34
N HIS A 107 10.94 -30.25 -17.17
CA HIS A 107 11.65 -30.46 -18.42
C HIS A 107 13.01 -31.13 -18.19
N TRP A 108 13.83 -30.61 -17.28
CA TRP A 108 15.15 -31.18 -17.01
C TRP A 108 15.11 -32.54 -16.31
N GLN A 109 14.10 -32.81 -15.50
CA GLN A 109 13.84 -34.15 -14.96
C GLN A 109 13.54 -35.16 -16.08
N THR A 110 12.72 -34.76 -17.06
CA THR A 110 12.44 -35.58 -18.24
C THR A 110 13.72 -35.82 -19.06
N GLN A 111 14.52 -34.77 -19.28
CA GLN A 111 15.81 -34.88 -19.98
C GLN A 111 16.81 -35.79 -19.24
N LEU A 112 16.83 -35.75 -17.90
CA LEU A 112 17.66 -36.64 -17.11
C LEU A 112 17.24 -38.11 -17.29
N SER A 113 15.94 -38.40 -17.30
CA SER A 113 15.43 -39.74 -17.56
C SER A 113 15.88 -40.26 -18.95
N LEU A 114 15.77 -39.43 -19.98
CA LEU A 114 16.24 -39.76 -21.33
C LEU A 114 17.77 -39.96 -21.37
N ALA A 115 18.54 -39.15 -20.65
CA ALA A 115 19.99 -39.27 -20.58
C ALA A 115 20.43 -40.57 -19.89
N LEU A 116 19.73 -40.97 -18.82
CA LEU A 116 19.98 -42.24 -18.12
C LEU A 116 19.67 -43.44 -19.02
N ALA A 117 18.55 -43.41 -19.75
CA ALA A 117 18.21 -44.46 -20.71
C ALA A 117 19.19 -44.53 -21.89
N TRP A 118 19.80 -43.41 -22.28
CA TRP A 118 20.89 -43.42 -23.27
C TRP A 118 22.17 -44.03 -22.70
N LEU A 119 22.55 -43.66 -21.47
CA LEU A 119 23.72 -44.22 -20.79
C LEU A 119 23.61 -45.75 -20.67
N GLU A 120 22.47 -46.26 -20.23
CA GLU A 120 22.22 -47.71 -20.11
C GLU A 120 22.40 -48.43 -21.47
N ARG A 121 21.84 -47.86 -22.55
CA ARG A 121 22.02 -48.42 -23.90
C ARG A 121 23.47 -48.36 -24.39
N ALA A 122 24.19 -47.29 -24.05
CA ALA A 122 25.61 -47.15 -24.39
C ALA A 122 26.48 -48.15 -23.63
N GLU A 123 26.18 -48.41 -22.37
CA GLU A 123 26.87 -49.42 -21.54
C GLU A 123 26.62 -50.83 -22.06
N ASP A 124 25.38 -51.16 -22.45
CA ASP A 124 25.06 -52.44 -23.10
C ASP A 124 25.79 -52.60 -24.45
N ARG A 125 25.83 -51.55 -25.28
CA ARG A 125 26.63 -51.55 -26.52
C ARG A 125 28.11 -51.81 -26.25
N LEU A 126 28.68 -51.14 -25.24
CA LEU A 126 30.08 -51.34 -24.84
C LEU A 126 30.34 -52.79 -24.40
N GLN A 127 29.45 -53.37 -23.60
CA GLN A 127 29.60 -54.75 -23.16
C GLN A 127 29.56 -55.72 -24.35
N ARG A 128 28.66 -55.51 -25.31
CA ARG A 128 28.61 -56.30 -26.56
C ARG A 128 29.90 -56.15 -27.38
N ALA A 129 30.44 -54.95 -27.50
CA ALA A 129 31.68 -54.69 -28.23
C ALA A 129 32.89 -55.37 -27.58
N ILE A 130 32.98 -55.33 -26.25
CA ILE A 130 34.02 -56.05 -25.49
C ILE A 130 33.94 -57.56 -25.73
N ASN A 131 32.73 -58.13 -25.68
CA ASN A 131 32.51 -59.56 -25.93
C ASN A 131 32.90 -59.94 -27.38
N GLU A 132 32.54 -59.12 -28.36
CA GLU A 132 32.90 -59.34 -29.76
C GLU A 132 34.42 -59.26 -29.99
N ARG A 133 35.12 -58.32 -29.32
CA ARG A 133 36.60 -58.27 -29.36
C ARG A 133 37.21 -59.55 -28.80
N GLN A 134 36.75 -60.00 -27.63
CA GLN A 134 37.24 -61.25 -27.02
C GLN A 134 37.00 -62.46 -27.95
N GLN A 135 35.83 -62.53 -28.58
CA GLN A 135 35.51 -63.59 -29.53
C GLN A 135 36.40 -63.51 -30.79
N ALA A 136 36.68 -62.31 -31.29
CA ALA A 136 37.58 -62.11 -32.43
C ALA A 136 39.03 -62.49 -32.09
N GLU A 137 39.51 -62.19 -30.87
CA GLU A 137 40.82 -62.63 -30.38
C GLU A 137 40.91 -64.15 -30.29
N PHE A 138 39.88 -64.81 -29.76
CA PHE A 138 39.82 -66.27 -29.74
C PHE A 138 39.83 -66.87 -31.15
N THR A 139 39.06 -66.29 -32.07
CA THR A 139 39.00 -66.71 -33.48
C THR A 139 40.38 -66.58 -34.14
N LEU A 140 41.10 -65.48 -33.90
CA LEU A 140 42.44 -65.27 -34.42
C LEU A 140 43.42 -66.33 -33.90
N ARG A 141 43.43 -66.58 -32.59
CA ARG A 141 44.28 -67.63 -31.98
C ARG A 141 43.99 -69.01 -32.56
N SER A 142 42.71 -69.33 -32.79
CA SER A 142 42.32 -70.60 -33.42
C SER A 142 42.84 -70.69 -34.86
N ALA A 143 42.67 -69.63 -35.66
CA ALA A 143 43.15 -69.58 -37.04
C ALA A 143 44.68 -69.68 -37.12
N GLU A 144 45.41 -69.04 -36.20
CA GLU A 144 46.88 -69.16 -36.10
C GLU A 144 47.31 -70.59 -35.77
N SER A 145 46.62 -71.26 -34.85
CA SER A 145 46.88 -72.67 -34.51
C SER A 145 46.59 -73.62 -35.69
N GLU A 146 45.51 -73.37 -36.43
CA GLU A 146 45.17 -74.11 -37.65
C GLU A 146 46.23 -73.89 -38.75
N LEU A 147 46.71 -72.67 -38.92
CA LEU A 147 47.79 -72.36 -39.86
C LEU A 147 49.07 -73.08 -39.49
N GLN A 148 49.46 -73.06 -38.21
CA GLN A 148 50.63 -73.80 -37.72
C GLN A 148 50.48 -75.30 -37.98
N SER A 149 49.31 -75.87 -37.69
CA SER A 149 49.01 -77.29 -37.93
C SER A 149 49.05 -77.65 -39.42
N ALA A 150 48.50 -76.79 -40.29
CA ALA A 150 48.54 -76.97 -41.73
C ALA A 150 49.97 -76.90 -42.28
N GLN A 151 50.80 -75.99 -41.76
CA GLN A 151 52.21 -75.88 -42.10
C GLN A 151 52.99 -77.12 -41.68
N SER A 152 52.80 -77.61 -40.44
CA SER A 152 53.41 -78.87 -39.98
C SER A 152 53.00 -80.05 -40.85
N ALA A 153 51.72 -80.16 -41.21
CA ALA A 153 51.22 -81.23 -42.09
C ALA A 153 51.81 -81.14 -43.51
N LEU A 154 52.01 -79.94 -44.05
CA LEU A 154 52.68 -79.73 -45.33
C LEU A 154 54.14 -80.18 -45.26
N THR A 155 54.88 -79.78 -44.23
CA THR A 155 56.27 -80.21 -44.00
C THR A 155 56.38 -81.73 -43.87
N SER A 156 55.48 -82.36 -43.09
CA SER A 156 55.43 -83.82 -42.97
C SER A 156 55.15 -84.51 -44.30
N CYS A 157 54.24 -83.97 -45.12
CA CYS A 157 53.98 -84.49 -46.46
C CYS A 157 55.22 -84.36 -47.36
N GLN A 158 55.89 -83.21 -47.36
CA GLN A 158 57.09 -82.98 -48.16
C GLN A 158 58.21 -83.98 -47.81
N ASN A 159 58.29 -84.38 -46.54
CA ASN A 159 59.26 -85.35 -46.04
C ASN A 159 58.85 -86.82 -46.22
N SER A 160 57.65 -87.13 -46.73
CA SER A 160 57.13 -88.50 -46.84
C SER A 160 57.47 -89.21 -48.16
N GLY A 161 58.37 -88.64 -48.97
CA GLY A 161 58.87 -89.30 -50.17
C GLY A 161 59.66 -90.55 -49.82
N TYR A 162 59.61 -91.57 -50.68
CA TYR A 162 60.31 -92.83 -50.46
C TYR A 162 61.04 -93.28 -51.72
N THR A 163 62.11 -94.05 -51.54
CA THR A 163 62.85 -94.68 -52.62
C THR A 163 62.40 -96.13 -52.75
N ASP A 164 62.08 -96.56 -53.97
CA ASP A 164 61.65 -97.93 -54.21
C ASP A 164 62.83 -98.92 -54.26
N LYS A 165 62.50 -100.21 -54.43
CA LYS A 165 63.45 -101.33 -54.46
C LYS A 165 64.43 -101.25 -55.64
N ASP A 166 64.09 -100.45 -56.65
CA ASP A 166 64.86 -100.23 -57.88
C ASP A 166 65.72 -98.95 -57.80
N GLY A 167 65.74 -98.28 -56.63
CA GLY A 167 66.53 -97.08 -56.37
C GLY A 167 65.91 -95.78 -56.88
N ARG A 168 64.66 -95.79 -57.35
CA ARG A 168 63.97 -94.60 -57.84
C ARG A 168 63.24 -93.88 -56.71
N TYR A 169 63.51 -92.59 -56.55
CA TYR A 169 62.82 -91.74 -55.58
C TYR A 169 61.44 -91.32 -56.09
N HIS A 170 60.42 -91.51 -55.26
CA HIS A 170 59.04 -91.08 -55.51
C HIS A 170 58.72 -89.88 -54.62
N ALA A 171 58.59 -88.71 -55.26
CA ALA A 171 58.21 -87.50 -54.57
C ALA A 171 56.72 -87.54 -54.13
N PRO A 172 56.40 -87.06 -52.92
CA PRO A 172 55.03 -87.02 -52.42
C PRO A 172 54.24 -85.90 -53.09
N ASN A 173 52.95 -86.14 -53.41
CA ASN A 173 52.04 -85.11 -53.92
C ASN A 173 51.41 -84.34 -52.75
N CYS A 174 51.90 -83.14 -52.47
CA CYS A 174 51.47 -82.31 -51.35
C CYS A 174 50.55 -81.14 -51.73
N SER A 175 49.96 -81.16 -52.92
CA SER A 175 49.08 -80.08 -53.42
C SER A 175 47.89 -79.80 -52.50
N GLY A 176 47.29 -80.83 -51.89
CA GLY A 176 46.18 -80.67 -50.94
C GLY A 176 46.59 -79.97 -49.65
N GLN A 177 47.78 -80.26 -49.12
CA GLN A 177 48.34 -79.61 -47.94
C GLN A 177 48.73 -78.16 -48.22
N GLN A 178 49.25 -77.86 -49.43
CA GLN A 178 49.51 -76.49 -49.86
C GLN A 178 48.22 -75.65 -49.92
N ALA A 179 47.14 -76.23 -50.46
CA ALA A 179 45.83 -75.58 -50.48
C ALA A 179 45.29 -75.31 -49.06
N LYS A 180 45.47 -76.25 -48.11
CA LYS A 180 45.10 -76.06 -46.71
C LYS A 180 45.89 -74.94 -46.02
N VAL A 181 47.20 -74.82 -46.29
CA VAL A 181 48.00 -73.70 -45.78
C VAL A 181 47.49 -72.37 -46.32
N SER A 182 47.21 -72.29 -47.62
CA SER A 182 46.64 -71.07 -48.22
C SER A 182 45.27 -70.71 -47.63
N GLN A 183 44.40 -71.70 -47.39
CA GLN A 183 43.12 -71.49 -46.74
C GLN A 183 43.29 -70.97 -45.29
N ALA A 184 44.21 -71.55 -44.52
CA ALA A 184 44.48 -71.13 -43.14
C ALA A 184 45.10 -69.72 -43.09
N GLN A 185 45.97 -69.35 -44.05
CA GLN A 185 46.48 -67.98 -44.18
C GLN A 185 45.35 -66.97 -44.41
N ASN A 186 44.41 -67.30 -45.31
CA ASN A 186 43.24 -66.46 -45.55
C ASN A 186 42.34 -66.36 -44.31
N ALA A 187 42.18 -67.45 -43.56
CA ALA A 187 41.42 -67.46 -42.30
C ALA A 187 42.06 -66.56 -41.24
N VAL A 188 43.39 -66.59 -41.09
CA VAL A 188 44.14 -65.68 -40.20
C VAL A 188 43.92 -64.23 -40.63
N GLN A 189 44.05 -63.91 -41.92
CA GLN A 189 43.85 -62.55 -42.42
C GLN A 189 42.42 -62.05 -42.15
N ALA A 190 41.41 -62.90 -42.36
CA ALA A 190 40.02 -62.57 -42.06
C ALA A 190 39.80 -62.36 -40.55
N ALA A 191 40.44 -63.17 -39.69
CA ALA A 191 40.37 -63.02 -38.24
C ALA A 191 41.04 -61.73 -37.75
N ILE A 192 42.18 -61.33 -38.33
CA ILE A 192 42.83 -60.03 -38.06
C ILE A 192 41.89 -58.88 -38.42
N GLN A 193 41.25 -58.93 -39.59
CA GLN A 193 40.30 -57.90 -39.99
C GLN A 193 39.09 -57.80 -39.05
N ARG A 194 38.56 -58.95 -38.60
CA ARG A 194 37.47 -59.00 -37.62
C ARG A 194 37.90 -58.39 -36.29
N LEU A 195 39.09 -58.73 -35.80
CA LEU A 195 39.64 -58.19 -34.57
C LEU A 195 39.81 -56.67 -34.63
N ASN A 196 40.37 -56.15 -35.73
CA ASN A 196 40.53 -54.71 -35.92
C ASN A 196 39.18 -53.98 -35.88
N LYS A 197 38.16 -54.51 -36.56
CA LYS A 197 36.79 -53.96 -36.51
C LYS A 197 36.21 -53.97 -35.10
N ALA A 198 36.43 -55.05 -34.35
CA ALA A 198 35.94 -55.16 -32.97
C ALA A 198 36.64 -54.17 -32.03
N ILE A 199 37.94 -53.92 -32.22
CA ILE A 199 38.70 -52.90 -31.47
C ILE A 199 38.15 -51.49 -31.76
N GLU A 200 37.89 -51.18 -33.03
CA GLU A 200 37.32 -49.88 -33.42
C GLU A 200 35.91 -49.68 -32.84
N GLU A 201 35.07 -50.71 -32.87
CA GLU A 201 33.73 -50.67 -32.29
C GLU A 201 33.77 -50.53 -30.76
N GLU A 202 34.66 -51.23 -30.07
CA GLU A 202 34.85 -51.05 -28.63
C GLU A 202 35.25 -49.61 -28.30
N LYS A 203 36.19 -49.04 -29.06
CA LYS A 203 36.60 -47.64 -28.89
C LYS A 203 35.41 -46.69 -29.10
N ALA A 204 34.64 -46.87 -30.18
CA ALA A 204 33.47 -46.05 -30.46
C ALA A 204 32.40 -46.15 -29.37
N ALA A 205 32.16 -47.34 -28.82
CA ALA A 205 31.23 -47.58 -27.73
C ALA A 205 31.70 -46.93 -26.42
N ARG A 206 33.01 -46.99 -26.10
CA ARG A 206 33.59 -46.29 -24.93
C ARG A 206 33.39 -44.78 -25.02
N GLU A 207 33.63 -44.21 -26.20
CA GLU A 207 33.39 -42.79 -26.45
C GLU A 207 31.90 -42.42 -26.32
N GLU A 208 30.99 -43.30 -26.73
CA GLU A 208 29.55 -43.10 -26.54
C GLU A 208 29.16 -43.08 -25.06
N VAL A 209 29.64 -44.03 -24.25
CA VAL A 209 29.41 -44.05 -22.80
C VAL A 209 29.91 -42.75 -22.17
N ALA A 210 31.10 -42.27 -22.55
CA ALA A 210 31.64 -41.02 -22.03
C ALA A 210 30.74 -39.81 -22.37
N ARG A 211 30.19 -39.76 -23.60
CA ARG A 211 29.24 -38.70 -24.01
C ARG A 211 27.91 -38.80 -23.25
N ALA A 212 27.38 -40.01 -23.06
CA ALA A 212 26.15 -40.23 -22.32
C ALA A 212 26.30 -39.84 -20.84
N GLN A 213 27.43 -40.19 -20.22
CA GLN A 213 27.76 -39.79 -18.86
C GLN A 213 27.87 -38.26 -18.71
N ALA A 214 28.53 -37.60 -19.66
CA ALA A 214 28.60 -36.15 -19.69
C ALA A 214 27.20 -35.52 -19.78
N ARG A 215 26.31 -36.08 -20.60
CA ARG A 215 24.92 -35.60 -20.71
C ARG A 215 24.14 -35.78 -19.40
N VAL A 216 24.27 -36.93 -18.73
CA VAL A 216 23.66 -37.15 -17.40
C VAL A 216 24.12 -36.10 -16.40
N ASN A 217 25.42 -35.82 -16.35
CA ASN A 217 25.98 -34.81 -15.45
C ASN A 217 25.45 -33.40 -15.77
N CYS A 218 25.37 -33.02 -17.05
CA CYS A 218 24.75 -31.75 -17.46
C CYS A 218 23.29 -31.65 -17.01
N CYS A 219 22.50 -32.70 -17.19
CA CYS A 219 21.10 -32.72 -16.77
C CYS A 219 20.95 -32.60 -15.24
N ARG A 220 21.82 -33.27 -14.45
CA ARG A 220 21.83 -33.14 -12.98
C ARG A 220 22.13 -31.70 -12.54
N ASN A 221 23.14 -31.07 -13.14
CA ASN A 221 23.47 -29.68 -12.84
C ASN A 221 22.31 -28.74 -13.21
N ALA A 222 21.69 -28.94 -14.37
CA ALA A 222 20.54 -28.16 -14.81
C ALA A 222 19.34 -28.29 -13.86
N ILE A 223 19.07 -29.49 -13.35
CA ILE A 223 18.06 -29.71 -12.30
C ILE A 223 18.40 -28.90 -11.04
N GLY A 224 19.66 -28.90 -10.59
CA GLY A 224 20.10 -28.11 -9.44
C GLY A 224 19.83 -26.60 -9.61
N TYR A 225 20.11 -26.06 -10.80
CA TYR A 225 19.76 -24.67 -11.13
C TYR A 225 18.25 -24.44 -11.16
N ALA A 226 17.48 -25.36 -11.75
CA ALA A 226 16.03 -25.26 -11.79
C ALA A 226 15.37 -25.34 -10.40
N GLN A 227 15.89 -26.19 -9.50
CA GLN A 227 15.45 -26.25 -8.10
C GLN A 227 15.69 -24.93 -7.37
N THR A 228 16.86 -24.34 -7.58
CA THR A 228 17.18 -23.01 -7.04
C THR A 228 16.21 -21.96 -7.58
N ALA A 229 15.90 -22.00 -8.88
CA ALA A 229 14.94 -21.08 -9.49
C ALA A 229 13.53 -21.23 -8.90
N VAL A 230 13.04 -22.46 -8.71
CA VAL A 230 11.74 -22.72 -8.05
C VAL A 230 11.73 -22.20 -6.62
N TYR A 231 12.80 -22.41 -5.86
CA TYR A 231 12.92 -21.91 -4.50
C TYR A 231 12.83 -20.37 -4.45
N GLN A 232 13.57 -19.68 -5.32
CA GLN A 232 13.52 -18.22 -5.40
C GLN A 232 12.15 -17.71 -5.85
N ALA A 233 11.53 -18.36 -6.84
CA ALA A 233 10.20 -17.99 -7.30
C ALA A 233 9.14 -18.13 -6.19
N ASN A 234 9.23 -19.15 -5.34
CA ASN A 234 8.35 -19.30 -4.17
C ASN A 234 8.54 -18.18 -3.15
N ILE A 235 9.80 -17.75 -2.91
CA ILE A 235 10.07 -16.59 -2.05
C ILE A 235 9.43 -15.33 -2.64
N THR A 236 9.63 -15.08 -3.93
CA THR A 236 9.04 -13.93 -4.63
C THR A 236 7.51 -13.95 -4.56
N LEU A 237 6.90 -15.12 -4.74
CA LEU A 237 5.44 -15.29 -4.62
C LEU A 237 4.94 -14.93 -3.22
N ASN A 238 5.64 -15.36 -2.17
CA ASN A 238 5.31 -15.00 -0.79
C ASN A 238 5.43 -13.49 -0.56
N TYR A 239 6.47 -12.83 -1.08
CA TYR A 239 6.59 -11.38 -1.00
C TYR A 239 5.48 -10.65 -1.73
N ALA A 240 5.07 -11.14 -2.90
CA ALA A 240 3.97 -10.56 -3.66
C ALA A 240 2.63 -10.69 -2.92
N HIS A 241 2.35 -11.84 -2.28
CA HIS A 241 1.19 -12.00 -1.41
C HIS A 241 1.19 -11.02 -0.24
N ASN A 242 2.32 -10.89 0.46
CA ASN A 242 2.44 -9.94 1.57
C ASN A 242 2.24 -8.49 1.10
N ALA A 243 2.81 -8.12 -0.05
CA ALA A 243 2.64 -6.80 -0.63
C ALA A 243 1.18 -6.51 -0.97
N LEU A 244 0.44 -7.48 -1.52
CA LEU A 244 -0.99 -7.36 -1.77
C LEU A 244 -1.77 -7.14 -0.47
N SER A 245 -1.52 -7.96 0.55
CA SER A 245 -2.18 -7.80 1.85
C SER A 245 -1.87 -6.46 2.53
N PHE A 246 -0.66 -5.93 2.37
CA PHE A 246 -0.33 -4.58 2.85
C PHE A 246 -1.07 -3.50 2.06
N ALA A 247 -1.15 -3.63 0.73
CA ALA A 247 -1.88 -2.68 -0.10
C ALA A 247 -3.37 -2.64 0.24
N GLU A 248 -4.01 -3.80 0.46
CA GLU A 248 -5.41 -3.93 0.88
C GLU A 248 -5.65 -3.24 2.23
N ARG A 249 -4.79 -3.49 3.22
CA ARG A 249 -4.89 -2.83 4.55
C ARG A 249 -4.66 -1.33 4.46
N SER A 250 -3.72 -0.88 3.63
CA SER A 250 -3.47 0.54 3.41
C SER A 250 -4.69 1.23 2.80
N LEU A 251 -5.38 0.57 1.87
CA LEU A 251 -6.63 1.07 1.29
C LEU A 251 -7.74 1.16 2.36
N GLU A 252 -7.92 0.10 3.16
CA GLU A 252 -8.91 0.11 4.25
C GLU A 252 -8.67 1.24 5.26
N ASN A 253 -7.40 1.50 5.60
CA ASN A 253 -7.02 2.61 6.47
C ASN A 253 -7.27 3.98 5.82
N ALA A 254 -7.03 4.11 4.52
CA ALA A 254 -7.32 5.34 3.78
C ALA A 254 -8.84 5.61 3.71
N ASP A 255 -9.65 4.56 3.50
CA ASP A 255 -11.12 4.65 3.57
C ASP A 255 -11.61 5.03 4.97
N ALA A 256 -10.95 4.53 6.03
CA ALA A 256 -11.25 4.95 7.39
C ALA A 256 -10.94 6.43 7.62
N ALA A 257 -9.77 6.90 7.17
CA ALA A 257 -9.42 8.31 7.23
C ALA A 257 -10.42 9.18 6.46
N ARG A 258 -10.92 8.70 5.31
CA ARG A 258 -11.96 9.39 4.54
C ARG A 258 -13.25 9.58 5.33
N ARG A 259 -13.71 8.55 6.03
CA ARG A 259 -14.91 8.65 6.87
C ARG A 259 -14.76 9.68 7.99
N GLU A 260 -13.58 9.77 8.60
CA GLU A 260 -13.31 10.77 9.64
C GLU A 260 -13.27 12.19 9.06
N VAL A 261 -12.69 12.38 7.88
CA VAL A 261 -12.71 13.70 7.20
C VAL A 261 -14.13 14.09 6.77
N ASP A 262 -14.92 13.17 6.24
CA ASP A 262 -16.32 13.45 5.88
C ASP A 262 -17.14 13.86 7.12
N ARG A 263 -16.85 13.25 8.29
CA ARG A 263 -17.43 13.67 9.57
C ARG A 263 -16.95 15.05 10.00
N ALA A 264 -15.65 15.32 9.92
CA ALA A 264 -15.08 16.63 10.24
C ALA A 264 -15.67 17.74 9.35
N GLN A 265 -15.95 17.43 8.08
CA GLN A 265 -16.60 18.35 7.14
C GLN A 265 -18.03 18.71 7.56
N LEU A 266 -18.79 17.72 8.05
CA LEU A 266 -20.12 17.99 8.60
C LEU A 266 -20.03 18.86 9.86
N GLU A 267 -19.10 18.56 10.77
CA GLU A 267 -18.91 19.32 12.01
C GLU A 267 -18.46 20.77 11.72
N ALA A 268 -17.51 20.98 10.80
CA ALA A 268 -17.06 22.30 10.38
C ALA A 268 -18.17 23.12 9.70
N SER A 269 -19.00 22.48 8.85
CA SER A 269 -20.16 23.14 8.25
C SER A 269 -21.17 23.60 9.29
N ASN A 270 -21.44 22.77 10.31
CA ASN A 270 -22.35 23.12 11.41
C ASN A 270 -21.77 24.26 12.26
N GLU A 271 -20.47 24.24 12.52
CA GLU A 271 -19.78 25.31 13.24
C GLU A 271 -19.87 26.65 12.49
N GLN A 272 -19.66 26.64 11.18
CA GLN A 272 -19.78 27.83 10.34
C GLN A 272 -21.19 28.42 10.39
N GLU A 273 -22.23 27.57 10.30
CA GLU A 273 -23.63 28.01 10.43
C GLU A 273 -23.90 28.63 11.80
N MET A 274 -23.41 28.01 12.88
CA MET A 274 -23.57 28.52 14.24
C MET A 274 -22.82 29.84 14.46
N ALA A 275 -21.63 30.01 13.87
CA ALA A 275 -20.86 31.24 13.90
C ALA A 275 -21.59 32.39 13.17
N ASP A 276 -22.23 32.09 12.04
CA ASP A 276 -23.01 33.05 11.27
C ASP A 276 -24.30 33.46 12.02
N LEU A 277 -24.99 32.49 12.63
CA LEU A 277 -26.15 32.75 13.51
C LEU A 277 -25.77 33.61 14.72
N MET A 278 -24.63 33.33 15.35
CA MET A 278 -24.12 34.13 16.47
C MET A 278 -23.81 35.57 16.03
N SER A 279 -23.14 35.73 14.90
CA SER A 279 -22.82 37.05 14.33
C SER A 279 -24.08 37.86 14.05
N LEU A 280 -25.12 37.23 13.49
CA LEU A 280 -26.43 37.84 13.27
C LEU A 280 -27.09 38.26 14.59
N ALA A 281 -27.11 37.38 15.59
CA ALA A 281 -27.72 37.66 16.89
C ALA A 281 -27.03 38.81 17.62
N VAL A 282 -25.69 38.88 17.59
CA VAL A 282 -24.94 39.96 18.21
C VAL A 282 -25.14 41.28 17.46
N ASN A 283 -25.21 41.26 16.13
CA ASN A 283 -25.54 42.46 15.35
C ASN A 283 -26.93 42.99 15.69
N ASN A 284 -27.93 42.13 15.87
CA ASN A 284 -29.27 42.53 16.32
C ASN A 284 -29.22 43.13 17.73
N ALA A 285 -28.49 42.50 18.67
CA ALA A 285 -28.31 43.04 20.01
C ALA A 285 -27.64 44.42 20.00
N ARG A 286 -26.66 44.64 19.11
CA ARG A 286 -26.04 45.94 18.89
C ARG A 286 -27.05 46.99 18.43
N ASN A 287 -27.88 46.66 17.45
CA ASN A 287 -28.93 47.55 16.97
C ASN A 287 -29.92 47.92 18.09
N PHE A 288 -30.40 46.95 18.85
CA PHE A 288 -31.28 47.22 20.01
C PHE A 288 -30.61 48.10 21.07
N THR A 289 -29.31 47.92 21.29
CA THR A 289 -28.55 48.74 22.24
C THR A 289 -28.35 50.17 21.73
N GLU A 290 -28.17 50.35 20.41
CA GLU A 290 -28.11 51.66 19.76
C GLU A 290 -29.47 52.38 19.79
N GLU A 291 -30.57 51.65 19.56
CA GLU A 291 -31.94 52.16 19.71
C GLU A 291 -32.22 52.59 21.15
N ALA A 292 -31.94 51.72 22.13
CA ALA A 292 -32.08 52.02 23.55
C ALA A 292 -31.25 53.24 23.97
N ARG A 293 -30.06 53.43 23.39
CA ARG A 293 -29.23 54.62 23.62
C ARG A 293 -29.91 55.90 23.14
N ASN A 294 -30.56 55.85 21.98
CA ASN A 294 -31.27 57.00 21.42
C ASN A 294 -32.50 57.35 22.26
N ASP A 295 -33.25 56.34 22.70
CA ASP A 295 -34.38 56.51 23.60
C ASP A 295 -33.95 57.08 24.95
N PHE A 296 -32.85 56.58 25.52
CA PHE A 296 -32.27 57.10 26.76
C PHE A 296 -31.87 58.57 26.63
N LYS A 297 -31.20 58.98 25.54
CA LYS A 297 -30.89 60.40 25.27
C LYS A 297 -32.15 61.26 25.18
N GLY A 298 -33.21 60.71 24.57
CA GLY A 298 -34.51 61.36 24.51
C GLY A 298 -35.11 61.58 25.91
N ALA A 299 -35.11 60.52 26.73
CA ALA A 299 -35.58 60.56 28.12
C ALA A 299 -34.75 61.52 28.98
N GLU A 300 -33.43 61.54 28.85
CA GLU A 300 -32.54 62.46 29.55
C GLU A 300 -32.85 63.92 29.20
N LYS A 301 -33.06 64.23 27.91
CA LYS A 301 -33.45 65.57 27.46
C LYS A 301 -34.81 65.99 28.04
N GLN A 302 -35.78 65.09 28.03
CA GLN A 302 -37.10 65.35 28.61
C GLN A 302 -37.03 65.51 30.14
N GLY A 303 -36.26 64.67 30.82
CA GLY A 303 -36.03 64.76 32.27
C GLY A 303 -35.38 66.08 32.68
N ASN A 304 -34.34 66.52 31.95
CA ASN A 304 -33.71 67.83 32.16
C ASN A 304 -34.71 68.99 31.96
N SER A 305 -35.54 68.91 30.91
CA SER A 305 -36.60 69.90 30.68
C SER A 305 -37.64 69.92 31.81
N ALA A 306 -38.08 68.74 32.26
CA ALA A 306 -39.02 68.60 33.36
C ALA A 306 -38.45 69.13 34.68
N GLN A 307 -37.17 68.89 34.96
CA GLN A 307 -36.48 69.43 36.13
C GLN A 307 -36.39 70.96 36.11
N CYS A 308 -36.11 71.57 34.96
CA CYS A 308 -36.12 73.03 34.83
C CYS A 308 -37.51 73.62 35.07
N LEU A 309 -38.56 72.96 34.55
CA LEU A 309 -39.94 73.36 34.79
C LEU A 309 -40.33 73.20 36.25
N GLU A 310 -39.97 72.08 36.89
CA GLU A 310 -40.20 71.84 38.33
C GLU A 310 -39.59 72.94 39.18
N ILE A 311 -38.32 73.31 38.97
CA ILE A 311 -37.68 74.39 39.72
C ILE A 311 -38.44 75.72 39.56
N GLY A 312 -38.92 76.02 38.35
CA GLY A 312 -39.70 77.22 38.08
C GLY A 312 -41.06 77.20 38.78
N VAL A 313 -41.78 76.08 38.68
CA VAL A 313 -43.10 75.89 39.30
C VAL A 313 -43.00 75.88 40.82
N THR A 314 -42.04 75.17 41.41
CA THR A 314 -41.81 75.12 42.85
C THR A 314 -41.54 76.53 43.40
N ARG A 315 -40.70 77.35 42.75
CA ARG A 315 -40.47 78.74 43.16
C ARG A 315 -41.72 79.62 43.09
N GLU A 316 -42.51 79.48 42.03
CA GLU A 316 -43.76 80.21 41.88
C GLU A 316 -44.76 79.79 42.97
N ILE A 317 -44.87 78.48 43.26
CA ILE A 317 -45.74 77.97 44.32
C ILE A 317 -45.26 78.48 45.68
N GLU A 318 -43.97 78.40 45.99
CA GLU A 318 -43.39 78.92 47.23
C GLU A 318 -43.70 80.42 47.42
N TYR A 319 -43.51 81.23 46.36
CA TYR A 319 -43.88 82.65 46.35
C TYR A 319 -45.39 82.89 46.62
N ARG A 320 -46.26 82.06 46.04
CA ARG A 320 -47.72 82.15 46.25
C ARG A 320 -48.12 81.74 47.66
N VAL A 321 -47.49 80.69 48.20
CA VAL A 321 -47.68 80.23 49.58
C VAL A 321 -47.25 81.34 50.56
N GLU A 322 -46.09 81.96 50.35
CA GLU A 322 -45.64 83.11 51.14
C GLU A 322 -46.61 84.29 51.08
N SER A 323 -47.07 84.65 49.88
CA SER A 323 -48.06 85.72 49.68
C SER A 323 -49.40 85.43 50.38
N LEU A 324 -49.85 84.17 50.35
CA LEU A 324 -51.08 83.73 51.04
C LEU A 324 -50.90 83.72 52.56
N ILE A 325 -49.70 83.37 53.06
CA ILE A 325 -49.34 83.45 54.48
C ILE A 325 -49.37 84.91 54.94
N GLU A 326 -48.78 85.83 54.17
CA GLU A 326 -48.79 87.28 54.46
C GLU A 326 -50.22 87.84 54.46
N PHE A 327 -51.05 87.47 53.48
CA PHE A 327 -52.46 87.85 53.41
C PHE A 327 -53.27 87.33 54.62
N ASN A 328 -52.88 86.19 55.18
CA ASN A 328 -53.55 85.56 56.33
C ASN A 328 -52.96 85.98 57.69
N ARG A 329 -51.99 86.91 57.73
CA ARG A 329 -51.48 87.47 58.99
C ARG A 329 -52.50 88.47 59.57
N PRO A 330 -52.78 88.42 60.89
CA PRO A 330 -53.62 89.43 61.52
C PRO A 330 -52.90 90.79 61.49
N PHE A 331 -53.60 91.85 61.07
CA PHE A 331 -53.09 93.23 61.11
C PHE A 331 -52.66 93.57 62.56
N GLN A 332 -51.37 93.78 62.77
CA GLN A 332 -50.87 94.39 64.00
C GLN A 332 -51.03 95.91 63.89
N PHE A 333 -52.00 96.46 64.63
CA PHE A 333 -51.98 97.85 65.10
C PHE A 333 -51.22 97.92 66.42
#